data_AF-A0AAD6B302-F1
#
_entry.id   AF-A0AAD6B302-F1
#
_cell.length_a   1.000
_cell.length_b   1.000
_cell.length_c   1.000
_cell.angle_alpha   90.00
_cell.angle_beta   90.00
_cell.angle_gamma   90.00
#
_symmetry.space_group_name_H-M   'P 1'
#
loop_
_entity.id
_entity.type
_entity.pdbx_description
1 polymer ?
#
loop_
_entity_poly.entity_id
_entity_poly.type
_entity_poly.pdbx_seq_one_letter_code
_entity_poly.pdbx_strand_id
1 'polypeptide(L)'
;MPECRSTHDLLTSLRQVEKMLSVHEASYQQGLLSLRKKMSALHNSTMAIFKTGATCSKPELPANGRRLGRVFGIGHEVHFLCKPSYELIGPRTRSGQQPMCRRLNASRDNNICTDIDECLLFPLAQPGRLCVHQCVNTPGSFHCFCPAGYDLSRDARSCTDVDECENRMHNCSADQVCVNTFGGFQCVKVECPQMKNATYIKTSSM
;
A
#
# COMPACT_ATOMS: atom_id res chain seq x y z
N MET A 1 -12.87 -50.11 5.73
CA MET A 1 -12.96 -49.84 4.27
C MET A 1 -13.65 -48.49 4.12
N PRO A 2 -13.09 -47.52 3.38
CA PRO A 2 -13.77 -46.24 3.18
C PRO A 2 -14.99 -46.45 2.27
N GLU A 3 -16.17 -46.01 2.69
CA GLU A 3 -17.40 -46.04 1.89
C GLU A 3 -17.23 -45.15 0.65
N CYS A 4 -17.27 -45.76 -0.55
CA CYS A 4 -17.34 -45.01 -1.80
C CYS A 4 -18.72 -44.36 -1.90
N ARG A 5 -18.83 -43.07 -1.53
CA ARG A 5 -20.03 -42.28 -1.84
C ARG A 5 -20.14 -42.07 -3.34
N SER A 6 -21.33 -42.26 -3.90
CA SER A 6 -21.56 -41.98 -5.31
C SER A 6 -21.37 -40.47 -5.58
N THR A 7 -20.91 -40.11 -6.78
CA THR A 7 -20.82 -38.71 -7.21
C THR A 7 -22.16 -37.98 -7.10
N HIS A 8 -23.26 -38.71 -7.23
CA HIS A 8 -24.61 -38.21 -7.02
C HIS A 8 -24.86 -37.78 -5.55
N ASP A 9 -24.41 -38.56 -4.57
CA ASP A 9 -24.58 -38.26 -3.14
C ASP A 9 -23.74 -37.06 -2.67
N LEU A 10 -22.57 -36.88 -3.29
CA LEU A 10 -21.73 -35.69 -3.08
C LEU A 10 -22.39 -34.44 -3.68
N LEU A 11 -22.96 -34.53 -4.88
CA LEU A 11 -23.64 -33.42 -5.54
C LEU A 11 -24.93 -33.00 -4.81
N THR A 12 -25.72 -33.94 -4.29
CA THR A 12 -26.89 -33.61 -3.46
C THR A 12 -26.49 -32.98 -2.15
N SER A 13 -25.43 -33.49 -1.49
CA SER A 13 -24.88 -32.89 -0.27
C SER A 13 -24.40 -31.44 -0.51
N LEU A 14 -23.69 -31.19 -1.62
CA LEU A 14 -23.23 -29.84 -1.98
C LEU A 14 -24.38 -28.88 -2.24
N ARG A 15 -25.40 -29.29 -3.01
CA ARG A 15 -26.61 -28.47 -3.25
C ARG A 15 -27.34 -28.13 -1.95
N GLN A 16 -27.36 -29.06 -0.99
CA GLN A 16 -27.98 -28.83 0.30
C GLN A 16 -27.19 -27.80 1.13
N VAL A 17 -25.86 -27.84 1.09
CA VAL A 17 -24.99 -26.84 1.73
C VAL A 17 -25.13 -25.46 1.08
N GLU A 18 -25.16 -25.37 -0.25
CA GLU A 18 -25.39 -24.10 -0.97
C GLU A 18 -26.76 -23.48 -0.62
N LYS A 19 -27.79 -24.32 -0.51
CA LYS A 19 -29.11 -23.87 -0.07
C LYS A 19 -29.10 -23.37 1.37
N MET A 20 -28.37 -24.03 2.28
CA MET A 20 -28.23 -23.55 3.65
C MET A 20 -27.46 -22.22 3.73
N LEU A 21 -26.39 -22.06 2.93
CA LEU A 21 -25.61 -20.83 2.86
C LEU A 21 -26.45 -19.65 2.36
N SER A 22 -27.22 -19.84 1.28
CA SER A 22 -28.08 -18.76 0.74
C SER A 22 -29.16 -18.30 1.73
N VAL A 23 -29.73 -19.23 2.52
CA VAL A 23 -30.70 -18.89 3.59
C VAL A 23 -30.03 -18.10 4.71
N HIS A 24 -28.83 -18.49 5.13
CA HIS A 24 -28.07 -17.77 6.14
C HIS A 24 -27.67 -16.36 5.68
N GLU A 25 -27.25 -16.21 4.43
CA GLU A 25 -26.92 -14.91 3.85
C GLU A 25 -28.15 -13.99 3.83
N ALA A 26 -29.31 -14.49 3.38
CA ALA A 26 -30.55 -13.73 3.39
C ALA A 26 -30.95 -13.29 4.82
N SER A 27 -30.83 -14.19 5.80
CA SER A 27 -31.11 -13.88 7.21
C SER A 27 -30.16 -12.81 7.76
N TYR A 28 -28.87 -12.91 7.44
CA TYR A 28 -27.87 -11.91 7.83
C TYR A 28 -28.17 -10.53 7.22
N GLN A 29 -28.51 -10.48 5.93
CA GLN A 29 -28.90 -9.23 5.24
C GLN A 29 -30.16 -8.60 5.85
N GLN A 30 -31.16 -9.41 6.21
CA GLN A 30 -32.34 -8.92 6.92
C GLN A 30 -31.99 -8.36 8.31
N GLY A 31 -31.08 -9.03 9.04
CA GLY A 31 -30.55 -8.55 10.31
C GLY A 31 -29.89 -7.17 10.19
N LEU A 32 -29.03 -6.98 9.18
CA LEU A 32 -28.38 -5.70 8.89
C LEU A 32 -29.37 -4.59 8.54
N LEU A 33 -30.38 -4.88 7.72
CA LEU A 33 -31.45 -3.94 7.38
C LEU A 33 -32.25 -3.51 8.61
N SER A 34 -32.59 -4.48 9.48
CA SER A 34 -33.29 -4.22 10.74
C SER A 34 -32.45 -3.35 11.68
N LEU A 35 -31.16 -3.65 11.82
CA LEU A 35 -30.24 -2.86 12.63
C LEU A 35 -30.09 -1.44 12.10
N ARG A 36 -29.95 -1.26 10.78
CA ARG A 36 -29.87 0.06 10.13
C ARG A 36 -31.12 0.90 10.36
N LYS A 37 -32.31 0.28 10.30
CA LYS A 37 -33.59 0.94 10.62
C LYS A 37 -33.64 1.38 12.08
N LYS A 38 -33.26 0.51 13.03
CA LYS A 38 -33.20 0.85 14.47
C LYS A 38 -32.21 1.97 14.77
N MET A 39 -31.03 1.94 14.15
CA MET A 39 -30.03 3.01 14.25
C MET A 39 -30.55 4.35 13.71
N SER A 40 -31.28 4.32 12.58
CA SER A 40 -31.88 5.54 12.00
C SER A 40 -32.99 6.12 12.88
N ALA A 41 -33.81 5.26 13.48
CA ALA A 41 -34.84 5.69 14.43
C ALA A 41 -34.23 6.30 15.70
N LEU A 42 -33.18 5.68 16.25
CA LEU A 42 -32.46 6.21 17.40
C LEU A 42 -31.82 7.57 17.08
N HIS A 43 -31.22 7.72 15.89
CA HIS A 43 -30.67 8.99 15.42
C HIS A 43 -31.74 10.09 15.29
N ASN A 44 -32.91 9.78 14.73
CA ASN A 44 -33.99 10.77 14.60
C ASN A 44 -34.55 11.21 15.97
N SER A 45 -34.66 10.28 16.92
CA SER A 45 -35.12 10.57 18.28
C SER A 45 -34.13 11.43 19.07
N THR A 46 -32.82 11.20 18.93
CA THR A 46 -31.81 12.07 19.56
C THR A 46 -31.77 13.46 18.93
N MET A 47 -31.96 13.57 17.62
CA MET A 47 -31.95 14.87 16.91
C MET A 47 -33.16 15.76 17.21
N ALA A 48 -34.31 15.20 17.60
CA ALA A 48 -35.48 15.97 18.01
C ALA A 48 -35.23 16.81 19.29
N ILE A 49 -34.25 16.41 20.12
CA ILE A 49 -33.90 17.06 21.38
C ILE A 49 -33.01 18.32 21.15
N PHE A 50 -32.30 18.39 20.01
CA PHE A 50 -31.31 19.45 19.70
C PHE A 50 -31.84 20.57 18.78
N LYS A 51 -33.16 20.76 18.67
CA LYS A 51 -33.80 21.83 17.87
C LYS A 51 -33.61 23.26 18.45
N THR A 52 -32.39 23.64 18.79
CA THR A 52 -32.01 25.04 18.98
C THR A 52 -31.04 25.41 17.86
N GLY A 53 -31.39 26.42 17.07
CA GLY A 53 -30.78 26.79 15.78
C GLY A 53 -29.34 27.31 15.83
N ALA A 54 -28.44 26.62 16.51
CA ALA A 54 -27.02 26.89 16.45
C ALA A 54 -26.41 26.14 15.26
N THR A 55 -26.34 26.83 14.13
CA THR A 55 -25.65 26.36 12.93
C THR A 55 -24.14 26.58 13.08
N CYS A 56 -23.36 25.52 12.88
CA CYS A 56 -21.91 25.65 12.80
C CYS A 56 -21.47 25.99 11.39
N SER A 57 -20.38 26.75 11.29
CA SER A 57 -19.66 26.93 10.02
C SER A 57 -19.24 25.56 9.49
N LYS A 58 -19.50 25.30 8.21
CA LYS A 58 -19.00 24.12 7.50
C LYS A 58 -17.46 24.11 7.59
N PRO A 59 -16.83 23.08 8.17
CA PRO A 59 -15.36 23.03 8.26
C PRO A 59 -14.69 23.03 6.89
N GLU A 60 -13.47 23.55 6.80
CA GLU A 60 -12.65 23.41 5.60
C GLU A 60 -12.27 21.93 5.41
N LEU A 61 -12.13 21.50 4.15
CA LEU A 61 -11.69 20.14 3.85
C LEU A 61 -10.16 20.12 3.74
N PRO A 62 -9.46 19.20 4.42
CA PRO A 62 -8.03 19.01 4.21
C PRO A 62 -7.75 18.64 2.76
N ALA A 63 -6.70 19.22 2.19
CA ALA A 63 -6.09 18.69 0.97
C ALA A 63 -5.74 17.21 1.17
N ASN A 64 -5.94 16.37 0.15
CA ASN A 64 -5.77 14.91 0.25
C ASN A 64 -6.59 14.24 1.34
N GLY A 65 -7.69 14.84 1.77
CA GLY A 65 -8.66 14.22 2.65
C GLY A 65 -10.10 14.36 2.16
N ARG A 66 -10.98 13.73 2.91
CA ARG A 66 -12.43 13.82 2.76
C ARG A 66 -13.07 13.95 4.13
N ARG A 67 -14.24 14.56 4.15
CA ARG A 67 -15.05 14.72 5.36
C ARG A 67 -16.28 13.84 5.29
N LEU A 68 -16.59 13.14 6.37
CA LEU A 68 -17.84 12.40 6.57
C LEU A 68 -18.76 13.21 7.48
N GLY A 69 -20.06 13.13 7.19
CA GLY A 69 -21.09 13.94 7.85
C GLY A 69 -21.63 15.03 6.93
N ARG A 70 -22.96 15.16 6.90
CA ARG A 70 -23.69 16.13 6.05
C ARG A 70 -24.27 17.31 6.85
N VAL A 71 -24.36 17.18 8.17
CA VAL A 71 -25.01 18.15 9.06
C VAL A 71 -23.95 18.77 9.98
N PHE A 72 -23.95 20.10 10.08
CA PHE A 72 -23.00 20.89 10.87
C PHE A 72 -23.76 21.69 11.92
N GLY A 73 -24.10 21.03 13.03
CA GLY A 73 -24.84 21.61 14.14
C GLY A 73 -24.36 21.08 15.48
N ILE A 74 -24.80 21.68 16.58
CA ILE A 74 -24.48 21.23 17.93
C ILE A 74 -24.87 19.76 18.09
N GLY A 75 -23.94 18.93 18.58
CA GLY A 75 -24.17 17.49 18.80
C GLY A 75 -23.98 16.60 17.57
N HIS A 76 -23.66 17.16 16.40
CA HIS A 76 -23.28 16.37 15.22
C HIS A 76 -21.77 16.16 15.13
N GLU A 77 -21.37 14.92 14.87
CA GLU A 77 -19.98 14.53 14.65
C GLU A 77 -19.58 14.69 13.17
N VAL A 78 -18.33 15.11 12.97
CA VAL A 78 -17.73 15.34 11.66
C VAL A 78 -16.38 14.65 11.60
N HIS A 79 -16.31 13.56 10.83
CA HIS A 79 -15.10 12.76 10.69
C HIS A 79 -14.27 13.23 9.51
N PHE A 80 -12.95 13.27 9.68
CA PHE A 80 -12.02 13.53 8.59
C PHE A 80 -11.22 12.26 8.33
N LEU A 81 -11.12 11.89 7.06
CA LEU A 81 -10.34 10.76 6.60
C LEU A 81 -9.37 11.25 5.54
N CYS A 82 -8.11 10.90 5.68
CA CYS A 82 -7.12 11.15 4.64
C CYS A 82 -7.20 10.10 3.53
N LYS A 83 -6.69 10.43 2.34
CA LYS A 83 -6.40 9.44 1.29
C LYS A 83 -5.39 8.41 1.81
N PRO A 84 -5.29 7.23 1.18
CA PRO A 84 -4.20 6.30 1.45
C PRO A 84 -2.83 7.00 1.34
N SER A 85 -1.87 6.61 2.18
CA SER A 85 -0.53 7.22 2.30
C SER A 85 -0.49 8.63 2.89
N TYR A 86 -1.58 9.11 3.48
CA TYR A 86 -1.60 10.37 4.22
C TYR A 86 -2.10 10.12 5.66
N GLU A 87 -1.48 10.78 6.64
CA GLU A 87 -1.90 10.74 8.04
C GLU A 87 -2.63 12.03 8.42
N LEU A 88 -3.69 11.89 9.22
CA LEU A 88 -4.43 13.04 9.74
C LEU A 88 -3.71 13.64 10.94
N ILE A 89 -3.13 14.81 10.75
CA ILE A 89 -2.60 15.65 11.83
C ILE A 89 -3.66 16.67 12.20
N GLY A 90 -4.12 16.59 13.42
CA GLY A 90 -5.15 17.47 13.97
C GLY A 90 -5.32 17.21 15.47
N PRO A 91 -6.18 17.95 16.16
CA PRO A 91 -6.49 17.67 17.56
C PRO A 91 -7.04 16.25 17.69
N ARG A 92 -6.17 15.30 18.09
CA ARG A 92 -6.56 13.95 18.43
C ARG A 92 -7.53 14.04 19.60
N THR A 93 -8.78 13.67 19.35
CA THR A 93 -9.79 13.54 20.37
C THR A 93 -9.41 12.33 21.22
N ARG A 94 -8.59 12.54 22.27
CA ARG A 94 -8.39 11.52 23.29
C ARG A 94 -9.78 11.20 23.84
N SER A 95 -10.31 10.02 23.50
CA SER A 95 -11.66 9.53 23.85
C SER A 95 -12.83 9.98 22.94
N GLY A 96 -12.78 9.66 21.64
CA GLY A 96 -14.00 9.46 20.83
C GLY A 96 -14.99 10.63 20.72
N GLN A 97 -14.58 11.87 20.97
CA GLN A 97 -15.43 13.06 20.81
C GLN A 97 -14.84 13.98 19.75
N GLN A 98 -15.31 13.84 18.52
CA GLN A 98 -15.10 14.81 17.46
C GLN A 98 -15.51 16.22 17.85
N PRO A 99 -15.00 17.27 17.15
CA PRO A 99 -15.05 18.63 17.64
C PRO A 99 -16.50 19.06 17.74
N MET A 100 -17.04 18.91 18.94
CA MET A 100 -18.36 19.38 19.28
C MET A 100 -18.25 20.89 19.22
N CYS A 101 -18.96 21.52 18.27
CA CYS A 101 -19.25 22.94 18.36
C CYS A 101 -19.89 23.22 19.72
N ARG A 102 -19.08 23.69 20.68
CA ARG A 102 -19.57 23.92 22.03
C ARG A 102 -20.14 25.33 22.20
N ARG A 103 -19.61 26.34 21.48
CA ARG A 103 -20.13 27.72 21.36
C ARG A 103 -19.49 28.45 20.17
N LEU A 104 -20.31 29.07 19.30
CA LEU A 104 -20.10 30.12 18.25
C LEU A 104 -18.75 30.40 17.57
N ASN A 105 -17.62 29.83 17.98
CA ASN A 105 -16.38 29.76 17.23
C ASN A 105 -16.06 28.28 17.08
N ALA A 106 -16.31 27.73 15.88
CA ALA A 106 -15.75 26.44 15.51
C ALA A 106 -14.25 26.53 15.83
N SER A 107 -13.76 25.63 16.68
CA SER A 107 -12.33 25.47 16.89
C SER A 107 -11.72 25.41 15.50
N ARG A 108 -10.73 26.27 15.22
CA ARG A 108 -9.96 26.22 13.97
C ARG A 108 -9.13 24.95 14.02
N ASP A 109 -9.79 23.82 13.94
CA ASP A 109 -9.18 22.51 13.95
C ASP A 109 -8.54 22.38 12.58
N ASN A 110 -7.27 22.74 12.56
CA ASN A 110 -6.40 22.71 11.39
C ASN A 110 -6.08 21.24 11.08
N ASN A 111 -7.13 20.47 10.77
CA ASN A 111 -7.05 19.10 10.34
C ASN A 111 -6.35 19.10 9.00
N ILE A 112 -5.13 18.60 8.96
CA ILE A 112 -4.29 18.56 7.79
C ILE A 112 -3.95 17.10 7.53
N CYS A 113 -4.14 16.66 6.30
CA CYS A 113 -3.60 15.38 5.86
C CYS A 113 -2.18 15.62 5.38
N THR A 114 -1.22 15.17 6.18
CA THR A 114 0.19 15.23 5.80
C THR A 114 0.58 13.92 5.15
N ASP A 115 1.45 14.03 4.16
CA ASP A 115 2.05 12.88 3.52
C ASP A 115 2.78 12.02 4.57
N ILE A 116 2.64 10.70 4.46
CA ILE A 116 3.36 9.77 5.32
C ILE A 116 4.73 9.55 4.70
N ASP A 117 5.79 9.95 5.40
CA ASP A 117 7.14 9.66 4.93
C ASP A 117 7.49 8.19 5.16
N GLU A 118 7.28 7.34 4.15
CA GLU A 118 7.53 5.92 4.29
C GLU A 118 9.04 5.61 4.43
N CYS A 119 9.92 6.49 3.94
CA CYS A 119 11.37 6.36 4.10
C CYS A 119 11.80 6.55 5.57
N LEU A 120 11.11 7.40 6.32
CA LEU A 120 11.32 7.58 7.76
C LEU A 120 10.65 6.45 8.58
N LEU A 121 9.52 5.92 8.13
CA LEU A 121 8.85 4.80 8.80
C LEU A 121 9.60 3.47 8.67
N PHE A 122 10.28 3.26 7.54
CA PHE A 122 11.02 2.02 7.25
C PHE A 122 12.48 2.30 6.87
N PRO A 123 13.32 2.72 7.84
CA PRO A 123 14.68 3.15 7.55
C PRO A 123 15.56 2.03 7.00
N LEU A 124 16.51 2.40 6.14
CA LEU A 124 17.46 1.47 5.49
C LEU A 124 18.33 0.66 6.48
N ALA A 125 18.53 1.18 7.69
CA ALA A 125 19.34 0.57 8.74
C ALA A 125 18.60 -0.52 9.55
N GLN A 126 17.32 -0.78 9.26
CA GLN A 126 16.49 -1.71 10.02
C GLN A 126 16.05 -2.93 9.18
N PRO A 127 15.82 -4.10 9.80
CA PRO A 127 15.20 -5.23 9.13
C PRO A 127 13.78 -4.86 8.67
N GLY A 128 13.39 -5.32 7.48
CA GLY A 128 12.12 -4.91 6.86
C GLY A 128 12.16 -3.55 6.17
N ARG A 129 13.36 -3.05 5.82
CA ARG A 129 13.55 -1.82 5.04
C ARG A 129 12.73 -1.78 3.76
N LEU A 130 12.33 -0.57 3.39
CA LEU A 130 11.47 -0.32 2.23
C LEU A 130 12.20 -0.48 0.90
N CYS A 131 13.39 0.11 0.79
CA CYS A 131 14.27 0.07 -0.37
C CYS A 131 15.59 -0.65 -0.03
N VAL A 132 16.23 -1.26 -1.02
CA VAL A 132 17.54 -1.91 -0.83
C VAL A 132 18.68 -0.90 -0.66
N HIS A 133 18.63 0.22 -1.39
CA HIS A 133 19.75 1.18 -1.45
C HIS A 133 19.36 2.60 -1.03
N GLN A 134 18.55 3.30 -1.84
CA GLN A 134 18.14 4.67 -1.54
C GLN A 134 16.62 4.78 -1.58
N CYS A 135 16.04 5.54 -0.66
CA CYS A 135 14.61 5.85 -0.58
C CYS A 135 14.41 7.36 -0.65
N VAL A 136 13.47 7.81 -1.48
CA VAL A 136 13.05 9.20 -1.58
C VAL A 136 11.55 9.28 -1.39
N ASN A 137 11.11 10.05 -0.40
CA ASN A 137 9.70 10.27 -0.14
C ASN A 137 9.07 11.18 -1.21
N THR A 138 7.83 10.89 -1.60
CA THR A 138 7.08 11.66 -2.61
C THR A 138 5.62 11.82 -2.17
N PRO A 139 4.88 12.85 -2.62
CA PRO A 139 3.50 13.00 -2.18
C PRO A 139 2.61 11.80 -2.56
N GLY A 140 2.17 11.03 -1.55
CA GLY A 140 1.32 9.85 -1.64
C GLY A 140 2.04 8.53 -1.92
N SER A 141 3.38 8.50 -1.94
CA SER A 141 4.19 7.31 -2.20
C SER A 141 5.67 7.54 -1.89
N PHE A 142 6.52 6.57 -2.16
CA PHE A 142 7.97 6.72 -2.18
C PHE A 142 8.52 6.23 -3.52
N HIS A 143 9.79 6.54 -3.79
CA HIS A 143 10.56 5.96 -4.88
C HIS A 143 11.90 5.45 -4.39
N CYS A 144 12.23 4.21 -4.74
CA CYS A 144 13.55 3.64 -4.48
C CYS A 144 14.50 3.94 -5.64
N PHE A 145 15.77 4.17 -5.33
CA PHE A 145 16.83 4.37 -6.32
C PHE A 145 17.96 3.36 -6.11
N CYS A 146 18.56 2.98 -7.24
CA CYS A 146 19.70 2.09 -7.30
C CYS A 146 20.98 2.86 -7.63
N PRO A 147 22.14 2.40 -7.12
CA PRO A 147 23.42 2.98 -7.49
C PRO A 147 23.73 2.72 -8.97
N ALA A 148 24.71 3.44 -9.52
CA ALA A 148 25.18 3.21 -10.89
C ALA A 148 25.63 1.75 -11.09
N GLY A 149 25.37 1.20 -12.28
CA GLY A 149 25.59 -0.22 -12.59
C GLY A 149 24.43 -1.14 -12.16
N TYR A 150 23.34 -0.58 -11.62
CA TYR A 150 22.16 -1.35 -11.22
C TYR A 150 20.87 -0.70 -11.70
N ASP A 151 19.92 -1.54 -12.10
CA ASP A 151 18.56 -1.14 -12.44
C ASP A 151 17.57 -1.49 -11.33
N LEU A 152 16.50 -0.70 -11.24
CA LEU A 152 15.43 -0.97 -10.30
C LEU A 152 14.64 -2.20 -10.76
N SER A 153 14.53 -3.19 -9.89
CA SER A 153 13.83 -4.43 -10.15
C SER A 153 12.31 -4.23 -10.25
N ARG A 154 11.60 -5.28 -10.67
CA ARG A 154 10.14 -5.28 -10.88
C ARG A 154 9.34 -5.05 -9.60
N ASP A 155 9.93 -5.31 -8.43
CA ASP A 155 9.34 -5.03 -7.12
C ASP A 155 9.42 -3.53 -6.74
N ALA A 156 10.07 -2.71 -7.57
CA ALA A 156 10.34 -1.28 -7.36
C ALA A 156 11.13 -0.97 -6.08
N ARG A 157 11.82 -1.96 -5.51
CA ARG A 157 12.50 -1.84 -4.20
C ARG A 157 13.91 -2.41 -4.21
N SER A 158 14.13 -3.45 -5.00
CA SER A 158 15.40 -4.14 -5.14
C SER A 158 16.17 -3.63 -6.35
N CYS A 159 17.48 -3.84 -6.33
CA CYS A 159 18.38 -3.46 -7.41
C CYS A 159 18.93 -4.72 -8.07
N THR A 160 18.87 -4.78 -9.39
CA THR A 160 19.44 -5.84 -10.22
C THR A 160 20.66 -5.30 -10.94
N ASP A 161 21.74 -6.06 -10.91
CA ASP A 161 22.97 -5.75 -11.63
C ASP A 161 22.69 -5.60 -13.13
N VAL A 162 23.28 -4.58 -13.74
CA VAL A 162 23.22 -4.37 -15.18
C VAL A 162 24.41 -5.07 -15.80
N ASP A 163 24.16 -6.11 -16.60
CA ASP A 163 25.24 -6.79 -17.30
C ASP A 163 25.68 -5.95 -18.51
N GLU A 164 26.74 -5.15 -18.37
CA GLU A 164 27.23 -4.33 -19.47
C GLU A 164 27.89 -5.17 -20.59
N CYS A 165 28.30 -6.41 -20.29
CA CYS A 165 28.87 -7.34 -21.27
C CYS A 165 27.78 -7.88 -22.19
N GLU A 166 26.66 -8.35 -21.64
CA GLU A 166 25.50 -8.86 -22.39
C GLU A 166 24.82 -7.74 -23.16
N ASN A 167 24.65 -6.57 -22.52
CA ASN A 167 23.99 -5.42 -23.12
C ASN A 167 24.88 -4.64 -24.11
N ARG A 168 26.13 -5.08 -24.34
CA ARG A 168 27.12 -4.43 -25.21
C ARG A 168 27.35 -2.94 -24.87
N MET A 169 27.28 -2.62 -23.58
CA MET A 169 27.54 -1.28 -23.04
C MET A 169 28.99 -1.11 -22.53
N HIS A 170 29.80 -2.15 -22.64
CA HIS A 170 31.22 -2.12 -22.29
C HIS A 170 32.07 -1.39 -23.35
N ASN A 171 33.24 -0.89 -22.93
CA ASN A 171 34.21 -0.22 -23.81
C ASN A 171 35.50 -1.03 -24.01
N CYS A 172 35.46 -2.35 -23.77
CA CYS A 172 36.61 -3.24 -23.96
C CYS A 172 37.17 -3.20 -25.39
N SER A 173 38.50 -3.25 -25.49
CA SER A 173 39.21 -3.34 -26.77
C SER A 173 39.01 -4.71 -27.43
N ALA A 174 39.24 -4.82 -28.74
CA ALA A 174 39.04 -6.07 -29.49
C ALA A 174 39.94 -7.24 -29.04
N ASP A 175 41.05 -6.96 -28.34
CA ASP A 175 41.96 -7.92 -27.74
C ASP A 175 41.58 -8.32 -26.29
N GLN A 176 40.50 -7.74 -25.74
CA GLN A 176 40.05 -7.97 -24.38
C GLN A 176 38.73 -8.77 -24.34
N VAL A 177 38.52 -9.49 -23.24
CA VAL A 177 37.25 -10.14 -22.92
C VAL A 177 36.54 -9.32 -21.84
N CYS A 178 35.25 -9.05 -22.06
CA CYS A 178 34.40 -8.43 -21.06
C CYS A 178 33.98 -9.47 -20.02
N VAL A 179 34.14 -9.13 -18.74
CA VAL A 179 33.66 -9.92 -17.61
C VAL A 179 32.75 -9.04 -16.78
N ASN A 180 31.48 -9.45 -16.64
CA ASN A 180 30.52 -8.72 -15.82
C ASN A 180 30.87 -8.89 -14.34
N THR A 181 30.69 -7.82 -13.57
CA THR A 181 30.93 -7.77 -12.12
C THR A 181 29.79 -7.04 -11.42
N PHE A 182 29.66 -7.19 -10.11
CA PHE A 182 28.60 -6.48 -9.39
C PHE A 182 28.82 -4.95 -9.44
N GLY A 183 27.92 -4.25 -10.11
CA GLY A 183 27.90 -2.79 -10.29
C GLY A 183 28.76 -2.30 -11.44
N GLY A 184 29.20 -3.17 -12.36
CA GLY A 184 29.97 -2.77 -13.52
C GLY A 184 30.67 -3.93 -14.23
N PHE A 185 31.67 -3.63 -15.05
CA PHE A 185 32.39 -4.67 -15.80
C PHE A 185 33.91 -4.48 -15.75
N GLN A 186 34.64 -5.54 -16.07
CA GLN A 186 36.09 -5.51 -16.25
C GLN A 186 36.48 -6.05 -17.62
N CYS A 187 37.43 -5.36 -18.26
CA CYS A 187 38.03 -5.80 -19.52
C CYS A 187 39.35 -6.50 -19.22
N VAL A 188 39.37 -7.82 -19.31
CA VAL A 188 40.57 -8.62 -19.03
C VAL A 188 41.26 -9.01 -20.33
N LYS A 189 42.58 -8.86 -20.37
CA LYS A 189 43.39 -9.44 -21.45
C LYS A 189 43.50 -10.93 -21.19
N VAL A 190 43.14 -11.74 -22.17
CA VAL A 190 43.35 -13.19 -22.09
C VAL A 190 44.79 -13.46 -22.47
N GLU A 191 45.67 -13.50 -21.48
CA GLU A 191 47.00 -14.05 -21.64
C GLU A 191 46.91 -15.57 -21.45
N CYS A 192 47.16 -16.33 -22.51
CA CYS A 192 47.25 -17.78 -22.40
C CYS A 192 48.40 -18.12 -21.44
N PRO A 193 48.19 -18.94 -20.39
CA PRO A 193 49.28 -19.46 -19.60
C PRO A 193 50.23 -20.19 -20.55
N GLN A 194 51.51 -19.84 -20.53
CA GLN A 194 52.55 -20.46 -21.35
C GLN A 194 52.85 -21.88 -20.83
N MET A 195 51.85 -22.77 -20.83
CA MET A 195 52.08 -24.19 -20.66
C MET A 195 52.56 -24.74 -22.00
N LYS A 196 53.87 -25.01 -22.10
CA LYS A 196 54.44 -25.73 -23.24
C LYS A 196 53.64 -27.03 -23.43
N ASN A 197 52.89 -27.12 -24.53
CA ASN A 197 52.06 -28.26 -24.98
C ASN A 197 50.55 -28.24 -24.65
N ALA A 198 49.91 -27.07 -24.54
CA ALA A 198 48.44 -26.99 -24.60
C ALA A 198 47.99 -26.12 -25.78
N THR A 199 47.12 -26.68 -26.64
CA THR A 199 46.44 -25.96 -27.72
C THR A 199 45.08 -25.49 -27.20
N TYR A 200 44.93 -24.19 -26.97
CA TYR A 200 43.65 -23.62 -26.54
C TYR A 200 42.85 -23.16 -27.76
N ILE A 201 41.59 -23.59 -27.86
CA ILE A 201 40.65 -23.10 -28.87
C ILE A 201 39.96 -21.87 -28.29
N LYS A 202 40.12 -20.71 -28.95
CA LYS A 202 39.30 -19.52 -28.67
C LYS A 202 37.90 -19.82 -29.17
N THR A 203 37.04 -20.37 -28.31
CA THR A 203 35.61 -20.45 -28.63
C THR A 203 35.06 -19.04 -28.49
N SER A 204 34.83 -18.36 -29.61
CA SER A 204 33.96 -17.19 -29.64
C SER A 204 32.60 -17.65 -29.12
N SER A 205 32.24 -17.24 -27.91
CA SER A 205 30.91 -17.49 -27.33
C SER A 205 29.84 -16.94 -28.27
N MET A 206 28.76 -17.71 -28.46
CA MET A 206 27.54 -17.32 -29.17
C MET A 206 26.86 -16.11 -28.51
#